data_AF-A0A257LXV7-F1
#
_entry.id   AF-A0A257LXV7-F1
#
_cell.length_a   1.000
_cell.length_b   1.000
_cell.length_c   1.000
_cell.angle_alpha   90.00
_cell.angle_beta   90.00
_cell.angle_gamma   90.00
#
_symmetry.space_group_name_H-M   'P 1'
#
loop_
_entity.id
_entity.type
_entity.pdbx_description
1 polymer ?
#
loop_
_entity_poly.entity_id
_entity_poly.type
_entity_poly.pdbx_seq_one_letter_code
_entity_poly.pdbx_strand_id
1 'polypeptide(L)'
;MTSALDKDNTNVAYQLGRLFAAYEQAQRAAHEFKLERTIRETMFSSASANPLSVFGRLDRLNKHHLQKLNTGSNRFFSDLIDEIHQKVRAPGFYPASLDQKNQSLFCIGYYHQRHEFRTNKRPAPKPAAAPAAA
;
A
#
# COMPACT_ATOMS: atom_id res chain seq x y z
N MET A 1 10.99 -15.22 7.10
CA MET A 1 10.07 -15.36 5.95
C MET A 1 10.50 -14.33 4.92
N THR A 2 10.88 -14.77 3.73
CA THR A 2 11.38 -13.89 2.66
C THR A 2 10.23 -13.01 2.18
N SER A 3 10.36 -11.69 2.33
CA SER A 3 9.35 -10.76 1.82
C SER A 3 9.43 -10.73 0.30
N ALA A 4 8.31 -10.97 -0.39
CA ALA A 4 8.22 -10.85 -1.85
C ALA A 4 8.22 -9.38 -2.34
N LEU A 5 8.20 -8.42 -1.40
CA LEU A 5 8.21 -7.01 -1.73
C LEU A 5 9.58 -6.58 -2.26
N ASP A 6 9.61 -6.28 -3.54
CA ASP A 6 10.71 -5.58 -4.20
C ASP A 6 10.48 -4.06 -4.13
N LYS A 7 11.23 -3.34 -3.29
CA LYS A 7 11.10 -1.87 -3.14
C LYS A 7 11.80 -1.10 -4.26
N ASP A 8 12.77 -1.73 -4.92
CA ASP A 8 13.61 -1.12 -5.95
C ASP A 8 13.06 -1.31 -7.37
N ASN A 9 11.95 -2.02 -7.51
CA ASN A 9 11.24 -2.20 -8.76
C ASN A 9 10.96 -0.86 -9.46
N THR A 10 11.46 -0.65 -10.67
CA THR A 10 11.26 0.62 -11.39
C THR A 10 9.95 0.67 -12.18
N ASN A 11 9.15 -0.40 -12.19
CA ASN A 11 7.89 -0.43 -12.91
C ASN A 11 6.84 0.45 -12.23
N VAL A 12 6.35 1.45 -12.96
CA VAL A 12 5.36 2.43 -12.46
C VAL A 12 4.08 1.74 -11.96
N ALA A 13 3.55 0.75 -12.68
CA ALA A 13 2.32 0.08 -12.28
C ALA A 13 2.48 -0.68 -10.96
N TYR A 14 3.60 -1.37 -10.78
CA TYR A 14 3.93 -2.03 -9.52
C TYR A 14 4.05 -1.02 -8.36
N GLN A 15 4.72 0.11 -8.58
CA GLN A 15 4.84 1.19 -7.59
C GLN A 15 3.48 1.83 -7.26
N LEU A 16 2.60 2.02 -8.24
CA LEU A 16 1.23 2.49 -8.01
C LEU A 16 0.41 1.51 -7.18
N GLY A 17 0.63 0.20 -7.38
CA GLY A 17 0.06 -0.84 -6.52
C GLY A 17 0.51 -0.68 -5.07
N ARG A 18 1.83 -0.50 -4.85
CA ARG A 18 2.40 -0.24 -3.52
C ARG A 18 1.80 1.03 -2.90
N LEU A 19 1.71 2.10 -3.67
CA LEU A 19 1.16 3.39 -3.23
C LEU A 19 -0.29 3.24 -2.78
N PHE A 20 -1.11 2.53 -3.56
CA PHE A 20 -2.50 2.27 -3.21
C PHE A 20 -2.61 1.50 -1.88
N ALA A 21 -1.75 0.50 -1.66
CA ALA A 21 -1.72 -0.23 -0.40
C ALA A 21 -1.34 0.67 0.78
N ALA A 22 -0.39 1.60 0.60
CA ALA A 22 0.00 2.57 1.62
C ALA A 22 -1.18 3.50 1.97
N TYR A 23 -1.91 4.00 0.96
CA TYR A 23 -3.10 4.83 1.18
C TYR A 23 -4.23 4.09 1.89
N GLU A 24 -4.51 2.84 1.52
CA GLU A 24 -5.51 2.02 2.22
C GLU A 24 -5.12 1.82 3.69
N GLN A 25 -3.85 1.53 3.95
CA GLN A 25 -3.37 1.28 5.30
C GLN A 25 -3.36 2.55 6.16
N ALA A 26 -3.01 3.70 5.58
CA ALA A 26 -3.10 5.00 6.24
C ALA A 26 -4.56 5.36 6.55
N GLN A 27 -5.49 5.13 5.63
CA GLN A 27 -6.93 5.27 5.88
C GLN A 27 -7.38 4.38 7.04
N ARG A 28 -7.03 3.09 7.02
CA ARG A 28 -7.40 2.16 8.12
C ARG A 28 -6.86 2.65 9.46
N ALA A 29 -5.59 3.08 9.51
CA ALA A 29 -4.99 3.60 10.73
C ALA A 29 -5.66 4.88 11.23
N ALA A 30 -6.01 5.80 10.32
CA ALA A 30 -6.67 7.07 10.65
C ALA A 30 -8.09 6.92 11.21
N HIS A 31 -8.68 5.73 11.04
CA HIS A 31 -9.98 5.36 11.57
C HIS A 31 -9.88 4.21 12.58
N GLU A 32 -8.71 4.02 13.21
CA GLU A 32 -8.47 3.02 14.26
C GLU A 32 -8.87 1.59 13.85
N PHE A 33 -8.78 1.27 12.56
CA PHE A 33 -9.18 -0.01 11.97
C PHE A 33 -10.67 -0.37 12.15
N LYS A 34 -11.54 0.60 12.47
CA LYS A 34 -13.00 0.43 12.68
C LYS A 34 -13.83 0.68 11.41
N LEU A 35 -13.23 0.56 10.22
CA LEU A 35 -13.90 0.77 8.94
C LEU A 35 -14.36 -0.55 8.33
N GLU A 36 -15.63 -0.60 7.93
CA GLU A 36 -16.21 -1.72 7.16
C GLU A 36 -15.77 -1.70 5.69
N ARG A 37 -15.52 -0.51 5.13
CA ARG A 37 -15.12 -0.31 3.73
C ARG A 37 -14.01 0.73 3.62
N THR A 38 -13.13 0.52 2.66
CA THR A 38 -11.97 1.36 2.36
C THR A 38 -11.95 1.76 0.90
N ILE A 39 -10.91 2.50 0.50
CA ILE A 39 -10.67 2.79 -0.92
C ILE A 39 -10.49 1.52 -1.76
N ARG A 40 -10.07 0.39 -1.16
CA ARG A 40 -9.93 -0.89 -1.88
C ARG A 40 -11.27 -1.34 -2.48
N GLU A 41 -12.35 -1.31 -1.70
CA GLU A 41 -13.65 -1.79 -2.15
C GLU A 41 -14.27 -0.87 -3.21
N THR A 42 -13.87 0.40 -3.26
CA THR A 42 -14.55 1.44 -4.05
C THR A 42 -13.73 1.96 -5.23
N MET A 43 -12.40 1.89 -5.16
CA MET A 43 -11.50 2.56 -6.11
C MET A 43 -10.43 1.64 -6.68
N PHE A 44 -10.28 0.39 -6.21
CA PHE A 44 -9.19 -0.49 -6.66
C PHE A 44 -9.22 -0.75 -8.17
N SER A 45 -10.36 -1.19 -8.70
CA SER A 45 -10.50 -1.48 -10.14
C SER A 45 -10.29 -0.24 -11.00
N SER A 46 -10.81 0.91 -10.57
CA SER A 46 -10.62 2.18 -11.29
C SER A 46 -9.18 2.67 -11.19
N ALA A 47 -8.52 2.49 -10.04
CA ALA A 47 -7.13 2.88 -9.83
C ALA A 47 -6.17 2.04 -10.66
N SER A 48 -6.43 0.73 -10.80
CA SER A 48 -5.61 -0.13 -11.64
C SER A 48 -5.83 0.16 -13.12
N ALA A 49 -7.06 0.47 -13.55
CA ALA A 49 -7.35 0.74 -14.96
C ALA A 49 -6.96 2.15 -15.40
N ASN A 50 -7.28 3.18 -14.59
CA ASN A 50 -7.16 4.60 -14.93
C ASN A 50 -6.50 5.42 -13.79
N PRO A 51 -5.17 5.28 -13.56
CA PRO A 51 -4.52 5.91 -12.41
C PRO A 51 -4.66 7.43 -12.36
N LEU A 52 -4.56 8.13 -13.49
CA LEU A 52 -4.60 9.60 -13.55
C LEU A 52 -5.87 10.21 -12.93
N SER A 53 -7.04 9.60 -13.16
CA SER A 53 -8.31 10.12 -12.65
C SER A 53 -8.55 9.79 -11.17
N VAL A 54 -7.86 8.78 -10.64
CA VAL A 54 -8.09 8.25 -9.29
C VAL A 54 -7.04 8.75 -8.29
N PHE A 55 -5.76 8.68 -8.63
CA PHE A 55 -4.68 8.95 -7.68
C PHE A 55 -4.64 10.42 -7.23
N GLY A 56 -4.99 11.38 -8.08
CA GLY A 56 -5.10 12.78 -7.65
C GLY A 56 -6.16 13.00 -6.56
N ARG A 57 -7.24 12.21 -6.55
CA ARG A 57 -8.24 12.21 -5.47
C ARG A 57 -7.71 11.48 -4.23
N LEU A 58 -7.04 10.33 -4.41
CA LEU A 58 -6.45 9.58 -3.31
C LEU A 58 -5.39 10.39 -2.56
N ASP A 59 -4.56 11.16 -3.27
CA ASP A 59 -3.54 12.04 -2.66
C ASP A 59 -4.17 13.05 -1.70
N ARG A 60 -5.32 13.64 -2.08
CA ARG A 60 -6.06 14.59 -1.23
C ARG A 60 -6.67 13.90 -0.01
N LEU A 61 -7.32 12.75 -0.21
CA LEU A 61 -7.89 11.97 0.89
C LEU A 61 -6.81 11.54 1.89
N ASN A 62 -5.67 11.07 1.37
CA ASN A 62 -4.56 10.60 2.19
C ASN A 62 -3.98 11.73 3.06
N LYS A 63 -3.86 12.96 2.54
CA LYS A 63 -3.46 14.12 3.37
C LYS A 63 -4.35 14.29 4.61
N HIS A 64 -5.66 14.17 4.45
CA HIS A 64 -6.59 14.24 5.59
C HIS A 64 -6.47 13.04 6.54
N HIS A 65 -6.15 11.84 6.02
CA HIS A 65 -5.90 10.68 6.86
C HIS A 65 -4.62 10.84 7.69
N LEU A 66 -3.52 11.29 7.08
CA LEU A 66 -2.25 11.51 7.77
C LEU A 66 -2.39 12.50 8.93
N GLN A 67 -3.15 13.58 8.76
CA GLN A 67 -3.41 14.57 9.81
C GLN A 67 -4.11 14.00 11.05
N LYS A 68 -4.83 12.88 10.92
CA LYS A 68 -5.52 12.21 12.04
C LYS A 68 -4.63 11.20 12.77
N LEU A 69 -3.46 10.89 12.24
CA LEU A 69 -2.55 9.92 12.83
C LEU A 69 -1.69 10.56 13.93
N ASN A 70 -1.25 9.74 14.89
CA ASN A 70 -0.18 10.15 15.80
C ASN A 70 1.13 10.41 15.04
N THR A 71 2.05 11.15 15.65
CA THR A 71 3.30 11.59 15.03
C THR A 71 4.11 10.45 14.41
N GLY A 72 4.24 9.32 15.12
CA GLY A 72 5.01 8.17 14.64
C GLY A 72 4.39 7.50 13.41
N SER A 73 3.07 7.30 13.41
CA SER A 73 2.37 6.68 12.29
C SER A 73 2.30 7.62 11.09
N ASN A 74 2.07 8.92 11.33
CA ASN A 74 2.12 9.95 10.30
C ASN A 74 3.48 9.93 9.58
N ARG A 75 4.57 10.03 10.35
CA ARG A 75 5.93 9.98 9.81
C ARG A 75 6.19 8.71 9.00
N PHE A 76 5.83 7.55 9.55
CA PHE A 76 6.01 6.27 8.85
C PHE A 76 5.32 6.23 7.48
N PHE A 77 4.04 6.63 7.39
CA PHE A 77 3.33 6.60 6.13
C PHE A 77 3.82 7.69 5.16
N SER A 78 4.13 8.89 5.66
CA SER A 78 4.74 9.95 4.86
C SER A 78 6.04 9.50 4.22
N ASP A 79 6.97 8.96 5.02
CA ASP A 79 8.26 8.46 4.55
C ASP A 79 8.09 7.36 3.48
N LEU A 80 7.15 6.43 3.69
CA LEU A 80 6.86 5.36 2.73
C LEU A 80 6.25 5.88 1.42
N ILE A 81 5.33 6.84 1.51
CA ILE A 81 4.69 7.44 0.34
C ILE A 81 5.73 8.19 -0.48
N ASP A 82 6.56 9.00 0.18
CA ASP A 82 7.65 9.73 -0.46
C ASP A 82 8.66 8.76 -1.12
N GLU A 83 9.03 7.68 -0.44
CA GLU A 83 9.88 6.61 -1.02
C GLU A 83 9.29 6.08 -2.33
N ILE A 84 8.01 5.74 -2.35
CA ILE A 84 7.34 5.18 -3.52
C ILE A 84 7.27 6.23 -4.65
N HIS A 85 6.92 7.48 -4.34
CA HIS A 85 6.86 8.56 -5.35
C HIS A 85 8.22 8.81 -6.00
N GLN A 86 9.33 8.72 -5.25
CA GLN A 86 10.69 8.84 -5.83
C GLN A 86 11.03 7.73 -6.83
N LYS A 87 10.37 6.57 -6.74
CA LYS A 87 10.53 5.45 -7.68
C LYS A 87 9.65 5.57 -8.93
N VAL A 88 8.58 6.37 -8.88
CA VAL A 88 7.72 6.64 -10.05
C VAL A 88 8.41 7.66 -10.95
N ARG A 89 9.31 7.18 -11.82
CA ARG A 89 10.01 8.01 -12.81
C ARG A 89 9.20 8.09 -14.11
N ALA A 90 8.85 9.31 -14.51
CA ALA A 90 8.17 9.71 -15.76
C ALA A 90 6.66 9.44 -15.86
N PRO A 91 5.91 10.31 -16.56
CA PRO A 91 6.25 11.63 -17.11
C PRO A 91 6.14 12.81 -16.11
N GLY A 92 6.23 12.55 -14.80
CA GLY A 92 5.96 13.57 -13.76
C GLY A 92 4.49 13.69 -13.40
N PHE A 93 3.64 12.82 -13.96
CA PHE A 93 2.24 12.64 -13.63
C PHE A 93 1.86 11.16 -13.74
N TYR A 94 0.74 10.75 -13.14
CA TYR A 94 0.26 9.37 -13.22
C TYR A 94 -0.19 9.01 -14.64
N PRO A 95 0.02 7.75 -15.10
CA PRO A 95 -0.42 7.32 -16.42
C PRO A 95 -1.95 7.41 -16.55
N ALA A 96 -2.42 7.81 -17.73
CA ALA A 96 -3.85 7.94 -18.02
C ALA A 96 -4.59 6.60 -17.87
N SER A 97 -3.98 5.52 -18.35
CA SER A 97 -4.47 4.16 -18.23
C SER A 97 -3.32 3.15 -18.14
N LEU A 98 -3.62 1.94 -17.66
CA LEU A 98 -2.69 0.80 -17.67
C LEU A 98 -3.26 -0.33 -18.56
N ASP A 99 -2.40 -0.96 -19.35
CA ASP A 99 -2.75 -2.18 -20.07
C ASP A 99 -2.92 -3.39 -19.11
N GLN A 100 -3.41 -4.53 -19.62
CA GLN A 100 -3.72 -5.70 -18.79
C GLN A 100 -2.50 -6.23 -18.02
N LYS A 101 -1.31 -6.17 -18.64
CA LYS A 101 -0.05 -6.59 -18.01
C LYS A 101 0.30 -5.69 -16.85
N ASN A 102 0.21 -4.37 -17.04
CA ASN A 102 0.48 -3.40 -15.99
C ASN A 102 -0.60 -3.39 -14.90
N GLN A 103 -1.86 -3.63 -15.23
CA GLN A 103 -2.91 -3.87 -14.23
C GLN A 103 -2.60 -5.07 -13.35
N SER A 104 -2.05 -6.14 -13.94
CA SER A 104 -1.59 -7.31 -13.18
C SER A 104 -0.40 -6.96 -12.27
N LEU A 105 0.57 -6.18 -12.75
CA LEU A 105 1.71 -5.70 -11.94
C LEU A 105 1.27 -4.78 -10.79
N PHE A 106 0.27 -3.92 -11.02
CA PHE A 106 -0.36 -3.12 -9.97
C PHE A 106 -0.92 -4.01 -8.86
N CYS A 107 -1.69 -5.03 -9.23
CA CYS A 107 -2.24 -5.99 -8.26
C CYS A 107 -1.13 -6.67 -7.45
N ILE A 108 -0.06 -7.12 -8.09
CA ILE A 108 1.08 -7.77 -7.43
C ILE A 108 1.74 -6.79 -6.44
N GLY A 109 2.10 -5.59 -6.87
CA GLY A 109 2.73 -4.57 -6.02
C GLY A 109 1.87 -4.21 -4.82
N TYR A 110 0.56 -4.10 -5.02
CA TYR A 110 -0.41 -3.90 -3.94
C TYR A 110 -0.37 -5.03 -2.90
N TYR A 111 -0.45 -6.29 -3.33
CA TYR A 111 -0.48 -7.41 -2.38
C TYR A 111 0.86 -7.61 -1.68
N HIS A 112 1.97 -7.37 -2.36
CA HIS A 112 3.30 -7.40 -1.75
C HIS A 112 3.41 -6.38 -0.62
N GLN A 113 3.04 -5.12 -0.88
CA GLN A 113 3.08 -4.05 0.11
C GLN A 113 2.10 -4.29 1.26
N ARG A 114 0.88 -4.78 0.96
CA ARG A 114 -0.11 -5.15 1.98
C ARG A 114 0.38 -6.27 2.90
N HIS A 115 1.10 -7.24 2.36
CA HIS A 115 1.68 -8.32 3.15
C HIS A 115 2.78 -7.82 4.09
N GLU A 116 3.62 -6.86 3.64
CA GLU A 116 4.62 -6.20 4.51
C GLU A 116 3.95 -5.57 5.75
N PHE A 117 2.83 -4.85 5.57
CA PHE A 117 2.12 -4.24 6.71
C PHE A 117 1.55 -5.24 7.71
N ARG A 118 1.23 -6.47 7.28
CA ARG A 118 0.72 -7.54 8.17
C ARG A 118 1.85 -8.21 8.94
N THR A 119 2.98 -8.45 8.27
CA THR A 119 4.13 -9.14 8.87
C THR A 119 4.83 -8.27 9.90
N ASN A 120 4.95 -6.96 9.67
CA ASN A 120 5.47 -6.02 10.68
C ASN A 120 4.51 -5.78 11.87
N LYS A 121 3.26 -6.26 11.81
CA LYS A 121 2.28 -6.16 12.91
C LYS A 121 2.13 -7.44 13.75
N ARG A 122 2.69 -8.58 13.32
CA ARG A 122 2.64 -9.80 14.12
C ARG A 122 3.86 -9.88 15.02
N PRO A 123 3.72 -9.99 16.36
CA PRO A 123 4.78 -10.64 17.13
C PRO A 123 4.96 -12.05 16.55
N ALA A 124 6.21 -12.47 16.40
CA ALA A 124 6.53 -13.81 15.89
C ALA A 124 5.70 -14.86 16.65
N PRO A 125 5.15 -15.88 15.97
CA PRO A 125 4.47 -16.97 16.68
C PRO A 125 5.45 -17.57 17.69
N LYS A 126 5.05 -17.59 18.97
CA LYS A 126 5.78 -18.31 20.01
C LYS A 126 5.98 -19.74 19.50
N PRO A 127 7.20 -20.31 19.52
CA PRO A 127 7.39 -21.68 19.07
C PRO A 127 6.46 -22.59 19.87
N ALA A 128 5.71 -23.43 19.16
CA ALA A 128 4.85 -24.42 19.78
C ALA A 128 5.73 -25.25 20.72
N ALA A 129 5.34 -25.33 22.00
CA ALA A 129 6.00 -26.21 22.95
C ALA A 129 6.01 -27.62 22.36
N ALA A 130 7.20 -28.19 22.22
CA ALA A 130 7.35 -29.58 21.82
C ALA A 130 6.49 -30.45 22.75
N PRO A 131 5.79 -31.48 22.23
CA PRO A 131 5.07 -32.40 23.10
C PRO A 131 6.08 -33.01 24.07
N ALA A 132 5.80 -32.87 25.37
CA ALA A 132 6.51 -33.56 26.41
C ALA A 132 6.41 -35.07 26.12
N ALA A 133 7.56 -35.69 25.84
CA ALA A 133 7.65 -37.13 25.74
C ALA A 133 7.28 -37.73 27.10
N ALA A 134 6.27 -38.60 27.09
CA ALA A 134 5.95 -39.54 28.15
C ALA A 134 6.21 -40.95 27.61
#